data_AF-A0A846ZX91-F1
#
_entry.id   AF-A0A846ZX91-F1
#
_cell.length_a   1.000
_cell.length_b   1.000
_cell.length_c   1.000
_cell.angle_alpha   90.00
_cell.angle_beta   90.00
_cell.angle_gamma   90.00
#
_symmetry.space_group_name_H-M   'P 1'
#
loop_
_entity.id
_entity.type
_entity.pdbx_description
1 polymer ?
#
loop_
_entity_poly.entity_id
_entity_poly.type
_entity_poly.pdbx_seq_one_letter_code
_entity_poly.pdbx_strand_id
1 'polypeptide(L)'
;VEMNPNGALYLGFGSGRADLVRLLVADEQELFGPKPFRMDGGWGIEYRVPFEFIRRFLPEFRAEVGRAIRANCYKCGDKTARPHYIAWNPPASATPDFHRPEDFGRMVFA
;
A
#
# COMPACT_ATOMS: atom_id res chain seq x y z
N VAL A 1 -1.63 -2.76 -0.69
CA VAL A 1 -1.54 -3.02 0.76
C VAL A 1 -2.31 -1.92 1.44
N GLU A 2 -3.39 -2.24 2.14
CA GLU A 2 -4.17 -1.29 2.91
C GLU A 2 -4.20 -1.76 4.36
N MET A 3 -4.01 -0.84 5.31
CA MET A 3 -4.08 -1.17 6.74
C MET A 3 -4.87 -0.09 7.47
N ASN A 4 -5.67 -0.52 8.45
CA ASN A 4 -6.42 0.39 9.30
C ASN A 4 -5.65 0.71 10.61
N PRO A 5 -6.13 1.66 11.44
CA PRO A 5 -5.45 2.02 12.70
C PRO A 5 -5.31 0.90 13.73
N ASN A 6 -6.07 -0.18 13.59
CA ASN A 6 -6.01 -1.35 14.47
C ASN A 6 -5.07 -2.44 13.93
N GLY A 7 -4.37 -2.19 12.82
CA GLY A 7 -3.44 -3.14 12.21
C GLY A 7 -4.09 -4.18 11.30
N ALA A 8 -5.40 -4.11 11.04
CA ALA A 8 -6.05 -5.05 10.14
C ALA A 8 -5.63 -4.79 8.69
N LEU A 9 -5.20 -5.85 8.00
CA LEU A 9 -4.68 -5.80 6.63
C LEU A 9 -5.76 -6.14 5.60
N TYR A 10 -5.75 -5.39 4.50
CA TYR A 10 -6.35 -5.78 3.23
C TYR A 10 -5.28 -5.81 2.13
N LEU A 11 -5.24 -6.93 1.41
CA LEU A 11 -4.21 -7.19 0.41
C LEU A 11 -4.85 -7.75 -0.86
N GLY A 12 -4.45 -7.20 -2.01
CA GLY A 12 -4.84 -7.70 -3.32
C GLY A 12 -3.70 -7.58 -4.31
N PHE A 13 -3.77 -8.37 -5.38
CA PHE A 13 -2.81 -8.39 -6.47
C PHE A 13 -3.54 -8.47 -7.81
N GLY A 14 -3.13 -7.63 -8.77
CA GLY A 14 -3.72 -7.51 -10.10
C GLY A 14 -3.11 -6.34 -10.86
N SER A 15 -3.38 -6.22 -12.15
CA SER A 15 -2.97 -5.08 -12.98
C SER A 15 -3.91 -3.88 -12.89
N GLY A 16 -5.12 -4.09 -12.36
CA GLY A 16 -6.13 -3.06 -12.11
C GLY A 16 -7.29 -3.61 -11.29
N ARG A 17 -8.44 -2.93 -11.33
CA ARG A 17 -9.65 -3.35 -10.59
C ARG A 17 -10.30 -4.60 -11.17
N ALA A 18 -10.19 -4.80 -12.49
CA ALA A 18 -10.89 -5.88 -13.20
C ALA A 18 -10.32 -7.27 -12.89
N ASP A 19 -9.03 -7.35 -12.55
CA ASP A 19 -8.29 -8.58 -12.31
C ASP A 19 -7.70 -8.64 -10.89
N LEU A 20 -8.15 -7.76 -9.98
CA LEU A 20 -7.68 -7.74 -8.59
C LEU A 20 -8.14 -9.00 -7.87
N VAL A 21 -7.18 -9.85 -7.49
CA VAL A 21 -7.40 -11.02 -6.65
C VAL A 21 -7.10 -10.65 -5.20
N ARG A 22 -8.07 -10.88 -4.30
CA ARG A 22 -7.85 -10.74 -2.85
C ARG A 22 -6.92 -11.84 -2.37
N LEU A 23 -5.87 -11.46 -1.65
CA LEU A 23 -4.93 -12.38 -1.04
C LEU A 23 -5.26 -12.53 0.44
N LEU A 24 -5.47 -13.77 0.89
CA LEU A 24 -5.60 -14.12 2.30
C LEU A 24 -4.23 -14.60 2.79
N VAL A 25 -3.71 -13.94 3.81
CA VAL A 25 -2.39 -14.24 4.38
C VAL A 25 -2.63 -15.02 5.67
N ALA A 26 -2.08 -16.23 5.76
CA ALA A 26 -2.31 -17.10 6.91
C ALA A 26 -1.72 -16.50 8.21
N ASP A 27 -0.52 -15.91 8.11
CA ASP A 27 0.11 -15.17 9.21
C ASP A 27 0.53 -13.76 8.75
N GLU A 28 -0.36 -12.79 8.97
CA GLU A 28 -0.14 -11.39 8.64
C GLU A 28 0.97 -10.76 9.49
N GLN A 29 1.08 -11.19 10.75
CA GLN A 29 2.05 -10.66 11.70
C GLN A 29 3.47 -11.12 11.35
N GLU A 30 3.64 -12.39 10.99
CA GLU A 30 4.92 -12.92 10.54
C GLU A 30 5.33 -12.32 9.19
N LEU A 31 4.40 -12.15 8.25
CA LEU A 31 4.80 -11.72 6.91
C LEU A 31 4.99 -10.19 6.82
N PHE A 32 3.99 -9.42 7.22
CA PHE A 32 3.97 -7.96 7.06
C PHE A 32 4.32 -7.20 8.34
N GLY A 33 4.17 -7.84 9.50
CA GLY A 33 4.50 -7.24 10.80
C GLY A 33 3.86 -5.89 11.07
N PRO A 34 2.52 -5.72 10.88
CA PRO A 34 1.85 -4.48 11.23
C PRO A 34 2.05 -4.16 12.72
N LYS A 35 2.42 -2.91 13.01
CA LYS A 35 2.61 -2.37 14.35
C LYS A 35 1.92 -1.01 14.45
N PRO A 36 0.62 -0.98 14.74
CA PRO A 36 -0.06 0.28 15.02
C PRO A 36 0.46 0.88 16.33
N PHE A 37 0.59 2.20 16.37
CA PHE A 37 0.99 2.94 17.57
C PHE A 37 0.19 4.23 17.70
N ARG A 38 0.11 4.74 18.94
CA ARG A 38 -0.49 6.04 19.24
C ARG A 38 0.59 7.06 19.53
N MET A 39 0.29 8.31 19.22
CA MET A 39 1.13 9.47 19.52
C MET A 39 0.24 10.63 19.92
N ASP A 40 0.82 11.68 20.46
CA ASP A 40 0.02 12.86 20.81
C ASP A 40 -0.65 13.44 19.56
N GLY A 41 -1.95 13.70 19.65
CA GLY A 41 -2.78 14.15 18.52
C GLY A 41 -2.99 13.16 17.37
N GLY A 42 -2.57 11.88 17.48
CA GLY A 42 -2.70 10.96 16.36
C GLY A 42 -2.30 9.51 16.59
N TRP A 43 -2.09 8.82 15.47
CA TRP A 43 -1.66 7.43 15.42
C TRP A 43 -0.79 7.22 14.18
N GLY A 44 -0.03 6.14 14.19
CA GLY A 44 0.68 5.67 13.01
C GLY A 44 0.69 4.15 12.94
N ILE A 45 1.22 3.63 11.85
CA ILE A 45 1.41 2.20 11.66
C ILE A 45 2.73 1.97 10.94
N GLU A 46 3.54 1.06 11.49
CA GLU A 46 4.72 0.54 10.83
C GLU A 46 4.41 -0.85 10.28
N TYR A 47 4.95 -1.16 9.11
CA TYR A 47 4.88 -2.49 8.51
C TYR A 47 6.02 -2.68 7.52
N ARG A 48 6.22 -3.92 7.08
CA ARG A 48 7.17 -4.28 6.02
C ARG A 48 6.44 -4.93 4.85
N VAL A 49 7.02 -4.83 3.65
CA VAL A 49 6.63 -5.65 2.49
C VAL A 49 7.85 -6.46 2.08
N PRO A 50 7.90 -7.77 2.41
CA PRO A 50 9.06 -8.59 2.08
C PRO A 50 9.27 -8.70 0.57
N PHE A 51 10.52 -8.58 0.10
CA PHE A 51 10.83 -8.78 -1.32
C PHE A 51 10.54 -10.22 -1.78
N GLU A 52 10.70 -11.21 -0.91
CA GLU A 52 10.29 -12.59 -1.20
C GLU A 52 8.79 -12.69 -1.51
N PHE A 53 7.96 -11.92 -0.80
CA PHE A 53 6.52 -11.88 -1.08
C PHE A 53 6.25 -11.32 -2.48
N ILE A 54 6.93 -10.24 -2.87
CA ILE A 54 6.82 -9.66 -4.22
C ILE A 54 7.25 -10.69 -5.28
N ARG A 55 8.35 -11.41 -5.03
CA ARG A 55 8.88 -12.41 -5.98
C ARG A 55 7.98 -13.61 -6.23
N ARG A 56 7.02 -13.89 -5.36
CA ARG A 56 5.99 -14.93 -5.62
C ARG A 56 5.12 -14.60 -6.83
N PHE A 57 4.98 -13.31 -7.15
CA PHE A 57 4.20 -12.84 -8.30
C PHE A 57 5.07 -12.28 -9.42
N LEU A 58 6.24 -11.76 -9.07
CA LEU A 58 7.21 -11.18 -10.00
C LEU A 58 8.60 -11.81 -9.76
N PRO A 59 8.87 -13.04 -10.24
CA PRO A 59 10.10 -13.78 -9.91
C PRO A 59 11.41 -13.06 -10.23
N GLU A 60 11.38 -12.17 -11.23
CA GLU A 60 12.52 -11.37 -11.67
C GLU A 60 12.70 -10.06 -10.87
N PHE A 61 11.84 -9.79 -9.89
CA PHE A 61 11.98 -8.60 -9.05
C PHE A 61 13.29 -8.63 -8.24
N ARG A 62 14.07 -7.55 -8.34
CA ARG A 62 15.31 -7.30 -7.58
C ARG A 62 15.25 -5.87 -7.05
N ALA A 63 15.46 -5.69 -5.76
CA ALA A 63 15.59 -4.36 -5.15
C ALA A 63 17.07 -3.99 -5.13
N GLU A 64 17.52 -3.38 -6.22
CA GLU A 64 18.90 -2.94 -6.42
C GLU A 64 18.98 -1.43 -6.27
N VAL A 65 20.08 -0.93 -5.70
CA VAL A 65 20.33 0.51 -5.57
C VAL A 65 20.17 1.19 -6.92
N GLY A 66 19.42 2.28 -6.97
CA GLY A 66 19.12 3.03 -8.19
C GLY A 66 18.00 2.45 -9.05
N ARG A 67 17.54 1.21 -8.79
CA ARG A 67 16.36 0.66 -9.47
C ARG A 67 15.11 1.40 -9.00
N ALA A 68 14.24 1.71 -9.96
CA ALA A 68 12.98 2.39 -9.68
C ALA A 68 11.77 1.46 -9.80
N ILE A 69 10.78 1.69 -8.95
CA ILE A 69 9.44 1.12 -9.04
C ILE A 69 8.40 2.23 -9.21
N ARG A 70 7.24 1.86 -9.74
CA ARG A 70 6.05 2.72 -9.75
C ARG A 70 5.19 2.36 -8.54
N ALA A 71 4.99 3.31 -7.65
CA ALA A 71 4.23 3.12 -6.41
C ALA A 71 3.65 4.44 -5.89
N ASN A 72 2.79 4.34 -4.89
CA ASN A 72 2.19 5.51 -4.24
C ASN A 72 1.85 5.22 -2.77
N CYS A 73 1.61 6.26 -1.99
CA CYS A 73 1.19 6.18 -0.60
C CYS A 73 -0.09 7.00 -0.41
N TYR A 74 -1.07 6.42 0.29
CA TYR A 74 -2.39 7.02 0.45
C TYR A 74 -2.80 7.11 1.92
N LYS A 75 -3.64 8.10 2.23
CA LYS A 75 -4.40 8.17 3.48
C LYS A 75 -5.86 8.45 3.17
N CYS A 76 -6.76 7.66 3.74
CA CYS A 76 -8.20 7.88 3.58
C CYS A 76 -8.99 7.60 4.87
N GLY A 77 -10.27 7.95 4.83
CA GLY A 77 -11.23 7.71 5.89
C GLY A 77 -12.65 8.01 5.41
N ASP A 78 -13.16 7.19 4.49
CA ASP A 78 -14.47 7.33 3.85
C ASP A 78 -15.65 7.44 4.84
N LYS A 79 -15.59 6.68 5.95
CA LYS A 79 -16.61 6.63 7.00
C LYS A 79 -16.27 7.45 8.25
N THR A 80 -15.25 8.30 8.17
CA THR A 80 -14.94 9.21 9.29
C THR A 80 -15.90 10.40 9.29
N ALA A 81 -15.99 11.12 10.41
CA ALA A 81 -16.85 12.30 10.53
C ALA A 81 -16.56 13.37 9.45
N ARG A 82 -15.32 13.41 8.94
CA ARG A 82 -14.92 14.23 7.78
C ARG A 82 -14.18 13.34 6.78
N PRO A 83 -14.87 12.84 5.74
CA PRO A 83 -14.23 12.05 4.69
C PRO A 83 -13.06 12.79 4.07
N HIS A 84 -11.97 12.08 3.82
CA HIS A 84 -10.73 12.65 3.30
C HIS A 84 -9.97 11.61 2.48
N TYR A 85 -9.21 12.11 1.50
CA TYR A 85 -8.44 11.32 0.53
C TYR A 85 -7.17 12.08 0.21
N ILE A 86 -6.03 11.51 0.57
CA ILE A 86 -4.70 12.13 0.44
C ILE A 86 -3.80 11.13 -0.27
N ALA A 87 -2.95 11.63 -1.18
CA ALA A 87 -1.98 10.84 -1.91
C ALA A 87 -0.62 11.54 -1.89
N TRP A 88 0.47 10.77 -1.84
CA TRP A 88 1.82 11.31 -2.02
C TRP A 88 2.03 11.83 -3.45
N ASN A 89 1.67 11.03 -4.46
CA ASN A 89 1.59 11.47 -5.86
C ASN A 89 0.11 11.55 -6.27
N PRO A 90 -0.50 12.75 -6.34
CA PRO A 90 -1.93 12.87 -6.61
C PRO A 90 -2.33 12.29 -7.98
N PRO A 91 -3.36 11.43 -8.06
CA PRO A 91 -3.84 10.93 -9.34
C PRO A 91 -4.56 12.01 -10.15
N ALA A 92 -4.42 11.95 -11.47
CA ALA A 92 -5.13 12.84 -12.39
C ALA A 92 -6.57 12.32 -12.58
N SER A 93 -7.41 12.50 -11.57
CA SER A 93 -8.81 12.05 -11.57
C SER A 93 -9.74 13.11 -10.99
N ALA A 94 -10.95 13.22 -11.56
CA ALA A 94 -11.98 14.15 -11.09
C ALA A 94 -12.60 13.71 -9.74
N THR A 95 -12.51 12.43 -9.41
CA THR A 95 -12.99 11.83 -8.16
C THR A 95 -11.89 11.03 -7.48
N PRO A 96 -11.96 10.79 -6.16
CA PRO A 96 -10.97 9.98 -5.46
C PRO A 96 -10.85 8.57 -6.07
N ASP A 97 -9.74 8.31 -6.75
CA ASP A 97 -9.44 7.02 -7.37
C ASP A 97 -7.95 6.66 -7.20
N PHE A 98 -7.66 5.80 -6.24
CA PHE A 98 -6.29 5.38 -5.90
C PHE A 98 -5.77 4.21 -6.73
N HIS A 99 -6.64 3.48 -7.44
CA HIS A 99 -6.26 2.28 -8.19
C HIS A 99 -5.94 2.62 -9.65
N ARG A 100 -5.06 3.60 -9.86
CA ARG A 100 -4.63 4.13 -11.16
C ARG A 100 -3.11 3.99 -11.33
N PRO A 101 -2.60 2.82 -11.78
CA PRO A 101 -1.16 2.59 -11.92
C PRO A 101 -0.44 3.59 -12.83
N GLU A 102 -1.14 4.16 -13.81
CA GLU A 102 -0.62 5.22 -14.69
C GLU A 102 -0.17 6.46 -13.91
N ASP A 103 -0.82 6.75 -12.78
CA ASP A 103 -0.59 7.92 -11.92
C ASP A 103 0.39 7.65 -10.77
N PHE A 104 0.99 6.46 -10.68
CA PHE A 104 1.91 6.16 -9.59
C PHE A 104 3.19 6.99 -9.67
N GLY A 105 3.75 7.42 -8.54
CA GLY A 105 5.05 8.09 -8.51
C GLY A 105 6.20 7.12 -8.81
N ARG A 106 7.42 7.65 -8.94
CA ARG A 106 8.65 6.86 -9.09
C ARG A 106 9.38 6.80 -7.75
N MET A 107 9.52 5.61 -7.18
CA MET A 107 10.30 5.37 -5.96
C MET A 107 11.59 4.63 -6.32
N VAL A 108 12.73 5.11 -5.81
CA VAL A 108 14.06 4.58 -6.15
C VAL A 108 14.65 3.92 -4.91
N PHE A 109 15.14 2.69 -5.06
CA PHE A 109 15.85 2.00 -3.97
C PHE A 109 17.18 2.69 -3.69
N ALA A 110 17.44 2.96 -2.41
CA ALA A 110 18.69 3.52 -1.91
C ALA A 110 19.70 2.41 -1.58
#